data_AF-A0A935C4F1-F1
#
_entry.id   AF-A0A935C4F1-F1
#
_cell.length_a   1.000
_cell.length_b   1.000
_cell.length_c   1.000
_cell.angle_alpha   90.00
_cell.angle_beta   90.00
_cell.angle_gamma   90.00
#
_symmetry.space_group_name_H-M   'P 1'
#
loop_
_entity.id
_entity.type
_entity.pdbx_description
1 polymer ?
#
loop_
_entity_poly.entity_id
_entity_poly.type
_entity_poly.pdbx_seq_one_letter_code
_entity_poly.pdbx_strand_id
1 'polypeptide(L)'
;MKFKAFLLFIVLSTGIINIFASDDWTRFRGPNGNGISSSTNLPVEFGPDKNVVWKTSLPPGHSSPVLTRSRIFLTAFENEKLYVIGLDRKTGKLLWKNEVPRTQKRHITQAEQPRFAKPRNRRQQRLRLLSGIRSHFIHLRRQRALAHADKRTAPNPVWFGSLSDARR
;
A
#
# COMPACT_ATOMS: atom_id res chain seq x y z
N MET A 1 67.82 6.59 -27.82
CA MET A 1 66.72 5.62 -28.02
C MET A 1 65.99 5.18 -26.73
N LYS A 2 66.13 5.89 -25.57
CA LYS A 2 65.52 5.46 -24.28
C LYS A 2 64.26 6.23 -23.87
N PHE A 3 63.94 7.34 -24.54
CA PHE A 3 62.81 8.22 -24.18
C PHE A 3 61.46 7.73 -24.74
N LYS A 4 61.46 7.03 -25.88
CA LYS A 4 60.25 6.45 -26.49
C LYS A 4 59.65 5.31 -25.67
N ALA A 5 60.49 4.55 -24.96
CA ALA A 5 60.05 3.46 -24.08
C ALA A 5 59.35 3.96 -22.79
N PHE A 6 59.75 5.14 -22.29
CA PHE A 6 59.16 5.74 -21.10
C PHE A 6 57.76 6.31 -21.37
N LEU A 7 57.55 6.88 -22.57
CA LEU A 7 56.23 7.32 -23.02
C LEU A 7 55.27 6.16 -23.27
N LEU A 8 55.78 5.01 -23.74
CA LEU A 8 54.97 3.80 -23.94
C LEU A 8 54.44 3.22 -22.61
N PHE A 9 55.21 3.37 -21.52
CA PHE A 9 54.84 2.87 -20.20
C PHE A 9 53.75 3.73 -19.52
N ILE A 10 53.75 5.05 -19.77
CA ILE A 10 52.72 5.97 -19.25
C ILE A 10 51.38 5.74 -19.97
N VAL A 11 51.40 5.47 -21.28
CA VAL A 11 50.19 5.15 -22.06
C VAL A 11 49.59 3.79 -21.69
N LEU A 12 50.40 2.85 -21.20
CA LEU A 12 49.91 1.55 -20.70
C LEU A 12 49.34 1.61 -19.27
N SER A 13 49.63 2.67 -18.52
CA SER A 13 49.16 2.87 -17.13
C SER A 13 47.85 3.65 -17.02
N THR A 14 47.35 4.26 -18.10
CA THR A 14 45.99 4.82 -18.14
C THR A 14 44.98 3.68 -18.32
N GLY A 15 44.87 2.86 -17.27
CA GLY A 15 43.89 1.79 -17.16
C GLY A 15 42.49 2.37 -17.33
N ILE A 16 41.74 1.75 -18.25
CA ILE A 16 40.35 2.01 -18.59
C ILE A 16 39.54 2.23 -17.31
N ILE A 17 39.17 3.48 -17.03
CA ILE A 17 38.18 3.79 -16.00
C ILE A 17 36.85 3.34 -16.58
N ASN A 18 36.47 2.09 -16.30
CA ASN A 18 35.13 1.61 -16.58
C ASN A 18 34.15 2.39 -15.70
N ILE A 19 33.63 3.50 -16.23
CA ILE A 19 32.44 4.16 -15.70
C ILE A 19 31.27 3.26 -16.11
N PHE A 20 31.08 2.16 -15.38
CA PHE A 20 29.81 1.47 -15.42
C PHE A 20 28.76 2.46 -14.94
N ALA A 21 27.94 2.95 -15.87
CA ALA A 21 26.69 3.64 -15.56
C ALA A 21 25.82 2.62 -14.82
N SER A 22 25.94 2.62 -13.49
CA SER A 22 25.01 1.92 -12.62
C SER A 22 23.77 2.79 -12.54
N ASP A 23 22.62 2.23 -12.92
CA ASP A 23 21.32 2.81 -12.58
C ASP A 23 21.17 2.77 -11.05
N ASP A 24 21.62 3.85 -10.42
CA ASP A 24 21.52 4.02 -8.98
C ASP A 24 20.05 4.28 -8.62
N TRP A 25 19.54 3.56 -7.62
CA TRP A 25 18.17 3.68 -7.15
C TRP A 25 18.17 4.37 -5.78
N THR A 26 18.55 5.65 -5.78
CA THR A 26 18.87 6.40 -4.55
C THR A 26 17.65 6.84 -3.74
N ARG A 27 16.43 6.69 -4.28
CA ARG A 27 15.19 7.17 -3.67
C ARG A 27 14.02 6.24 -3.96
N PHE A 28 12.92 6.44 -3.22
CA PHE A 28 11.67 5.74 -3.48
C PHE A 28 11.23 5.96 -4.93
N ARG A 29 10.95 4.87 -5.64
CA ARG A 29 10.57 4.86 -7.07
C ARG A 29 11.67 5.36 -8.04
N GLY A 30 12.94 5.27 -7.65
CA GLY A 30 14.09 5.44 -8.55
C GLY A 30 14.42 6.89 -8.90
N PRO A 31 15.41 7.13 -9.77
CA PRO A 31 15.95 8.47 -10.07
C PRO A 31 14.88 9.53 -10.38
N ASN A 32 13.85 9.12 -11.14
CA ASN A 32 12.78 10.00 -11.61
C ASN A 32 11.48 9.89 -10.78
N GLY A 33 11.45 9.08 -9.72
CA GLY A 33 10.28 8.93 -8.83
C GLY A 33 9.05 8.24 -9.46
N ASN A 34 9.19 7.70 -10.67
CA ASN A 34 8.11 7.04 -11.41
C ASN A 34 8.10 5.51 -11.26
N GLY A 35 9.16 4.92 -10.71
CA GLY A 35 9.28 3.48 -10.48
C GLY A 35 9.67 2.69 -11.73
N ILE A 36 10.19 3.36 -12.76
CA ILE A 36 10.55 2.75 -14.04
C ILE A 36 12.08 2.58 -14.10
N SER A 37 12.55 1.37 -14.42
CA SER A 37 13.95 1.07 -14.70
C SER A 37 14.20 1.03 -16.21
N SER A 38 15.41 1.40 -16.64
CA SER A 38 15.85 1.28 -18.04
C SER A 38 16.40 -0.11 -18.40
N SER A 39 16.51 -1.00 -17.41
CA SER A 39 17.11 -2.33 -17.55
C SER A 39 16.32 -3.22 -18.53
N THR A 40 17.04 -3.86 -19.44
CA THR A 40 16.51 -4.83 -20.40
C THR A 40 16.97 -6.24 -20.05
N ASN A 41 16.38 -7.26 -20.70
CA ASN A 41 16.74 -8.68 -20.53
C ASN A 41 16.64 -9.20 -19.08
N LEU A 42 15.63 -8.73 -18.34
CA LEU A 42 15.38 -9.19 -16.98
C LEU A 42 14.84 -10.65 -17.01
N PRO A 43 15.31 -11.53 -16.12
CA PRO A 43 14.80 -12.88 -16.03
C PRO A 43 13.32 -12.85 -15.62
N VAL A 44 12.49 -13.63 -16.31
CA VAL A 44 11.04 -13.72 -16.04
C VAL A 44 10.73 -14.82 -15.03
N GLU A 45 11.59 -15.85 -14.94
CA GLU A 45 11.41 -16.98 -14.06
C GLU A 45 12.36 -16.90 -12.86
N PHE A 46 11.85 -17.11 -11.65
CA PHE A 46 12.63 -17.15 -10.41
C PHE A 46 12.30 -18.42 -9.63
N GLY A 47 13.31 -19.00 -9.00
CA GLY A 47 13.18 -20.16 -8.12
C GLY A 47 14.27 -20.17 -7.06
N PRO A 48 14.23 -21.11 -6.09
CA PRO A 48 15.24 -21.20 -5.03
C PRO A 48 16.67 -21.21 -5.56
N ASP A 49 16.89 -21.92 -6.67
CA ASP A 49 18.21 -22.08 -7.31
C ASP A 49 18.24 -21.48 -8.74
N LYS A 50 17.21 -20.72 -9.13
CA LYS A 50 17.07 -20.17 -10.49
C LYS A 50 17.03 -18.65 -10.47
N ASN A 51 17.97 -18.03 -11.18
CA ASN A 51 18.08 -16.57 -11.35
C ASN A 51 18.21 -15.78 -10.04
N VAL A 52 18.62 -16.44 -8.95
CA VAL A 52 19.01 -15.81 -7.68
C VAL A 52 20.53 -15.62 -7.69
N VAL A 53 20.99 -14.38 -7.64
CA VAL A 53 22.43 -14.07 -7.62
C VAL A 53 23.03 -14.32 -6.23
N TRP A 54 22.30 -13.92 -5.18
CA TRP A 54 22.66 -14.14 -3.79
C TRP A 54 21.43 -13.97 -2.90
N LYS A 55 21.52 -14.48 -1.67
CA LYS A 55 20.52 -14.29 -0.62
C LYS A 55 21.23 -14.13 0.72
N THR A 56 20.76 -13.17 1.52
CA THR A 56 21.32 -12.87 2.84
C THR A 56 20.20 -12.82 3.86
N SER A 57 20.38 -13.51 4.99
CA SER A 57 19.44 -13.45 6.11
C SER A 57 19.58 -12.10 6.81
N LEU A 58 18.48 -11.38 7.00
CA LEU A 58 18.43 -10.06 7.64
C LEU A 58 17.27 -10.00 8.65
N PRO A 59 17.35 -9.13 9.67
CA PRO A 59 16.22 -8.86 10.56
C PRO A 59 15.03 -8.26 9.78
N PRO A 60 13.81 -8.32 10.33
CA PRO A 60 12.62 -7.85 9.63
C PRO A 60 12.70 -6.33 9.37
N GLY A 61 12.20 -5.91 8.21
CA GLY A 61 12.19 -4.52 7.77
C GLY A 61 11.13 -4.28 6.70
N HIS A 62 10.62 -3.05 6.62
CA HIS A 62 9.54 -2.67 5.68
C HIS A 62 9.97 -1.60 4.66
N SER A 63 11.23 -1.18 4.67
CA SER A 63 11.74 -0.22 3.69
C SER A 63 11.90 -0.83 2.31
N SER A 64 11.70 -0.04 1.27
CA SER A 64 12.27 -0.33 -0.05
C SER A 64 13.81 -0.21 0.01
N PRO A 65 14.56 -1.09 -0.68
CA PRO A 65 16.00 -0.96 -0.76
C PRO A 65 16.41 0.30 -1.52
N VAL A 66 17.49 0.94 -1.05
CA VAL A 66 18.18 2.02 -1.76
C VAL A 66 19.46 1.45 -2.35
N LEU A 67 19.64 1.59 -3.66
CA LEU A 67 20.78 1.03 -4.37
C LEU A 67 21.70 2.15 -4.86
N THR A 68 22.99 1.94 -4.68
CA THR A 68 24.06 2.74 -5.29
C THR A 68 24.95 1.82 -6.12
N ARG A 69 25.97 2.39 -6.77
CA ARG A 69 26.92 1.64 -7.59
C ARG A 69 27.48 0.38 -6.92
N SER A 70 27.77 0.43 -5.62
CA SER A 70 28.43 -0.67 -4.89
C SER A 70 27.67 -1.15 -3.65
N ARG A 71 26.64 -0.45 -3.19
CA ARG A 71 26.00 -0.73 -1.90
C ARG A 71 24.49 -0.76 -1.99
N ILE A 72 23.88 -1.55 -1.11
CA ILE A 72 22.45 -1.59 -0.86
C ILE A 72 22.22 -1.15 0.58
N PHE A 73 21.24 -0.28 0.79
CA PHE A 73 20.86 0.21 2.12
C PHE A 73 19.41 -0.20 2.42
N LEU A 74 19.19 -0.65 3.65
CA LEU A 74 17.90 -1.08 4.17
C LEU A 74 17.71 -0.61 5.61
N THR A 75 16.45 -0.45 6.04
CA THR A 75 16.13 -0.33 7.46
C THR A 75 15.55 -1.64 7.99
N ALA A 76 15.89 -1.95 9.22
CA ALA A 76 15.41 -3.14 9.91
C ALA A 76 15.07 -2.82 11.36
N PHE A 77 14.21 -3.63 11.96
CA PHE A 77 13.78 -3.50 13.33
C PHE A 77 13.97 -4.82 14.07
N GLU A 78 14.59 -4.76 15.25
CA GLU A 78 14.86 -5.93 16.08
C GLU A 78 15.03 -5.48 17.54
N ASN A 79 14.45 -6.22 18.49
CA ASN A 79 14.55 -5.94 19.93
C ASN A 79 14.22 -4.48 20.29
N GLU A 80 13.11 -3.97 19.74
CA GLU A 80 12.68 -2.58 19.92
C GLU A 80 13.64 -1.51 19.39
N LYS A 81 14.66 -1.89 18.61
CA LYS A 81 15.64 -0.96 18.05
C LYS A 81 15.50 -0.85 16.54
N LEU A 82 15.78 0.33 16.02
CA LEU A 82 15.85 0.59 14.58
C LEU A 82 17.30 0.50 14.13
N TYR A 83 17.53 -0.19 13.03
CA TYR A 83 18.85 -0.33 12.41
C TYR A 83 18.84 0.18 10.98
N VAL A 84 19.97 0.76 10.57
CA VAL A 84 20.32 0.91 9.15
C VAL A 84 21.34 -0.16 8.82
N ILE A 85 21.10 -0.87 7.72
CA ILE A 85 21.93 -1.96 7.22
C ILE A 85 22.56 -1.53 5.91
N GLY A 86 23.87 -1.76 5.78
CA GLY A 86 24.61 -1.63 4.53
C GLY A 86 25.10 -2.99 4.04
N LEU A 87 24.77 -3.34 2.81
CA LEU A 87 25.22 -4.56 2.14
C LEU A 87 26.11 -4.21 0.94
N ASP A 88 27.03 -5.11 0.63
CA ASP A 88 27.73 -5.12 -0.65
C ASP A 88 26.76 -5.57 -1.76
N ARG A 89 26.63 -4.78 -2.83
CA ARG A 89 25.67 -5.05 -3.91
C ARG A 89 26.02 -6.31 -4.71
N LYS A 90 27.30 -6.62 -4.89
CA LYS A 90 27.74 -7.74 -5.73
C LYS A 90 27.59 -9.07 -5.02
N THR A 91 27.93 -9.12 -3.75
CA THR A 91 28.02 -10.35 -2.96
C THR A 91 26.84 -10.55 -2.01
N GLY A 92 26.08 -9.49 -1.70
CA GLY A 92 25.04 -9.51 -0.67
C GLY A 92 25.59 -9.52 0.75
N LYS A 93 26.91 -9.43 0.93
CA LYS A 93 27.56 -9.51 2.25
C LYS A 93 27.16 -8.33 3.12
N LEU A 94 26.82 -8.60 4.39
CA LEU A 94 26.62 -7.57 5.40
C LEU A 94 27.93 -6.84 5.65
N LEU A 95 27.96 -5.54 5.36
CA LEU A 95 29.12 -4.68 5.63
C LEU A 95 29.03 -4.06 7.01
N TRP A 96 27.86 -3.55 7.37
CA TRP A 96 27.60 -2.94 8.67
C TRP A 96 26.11 -2.92 8.99
N LYS A 97 25.81 -2.85 10.29
CA LYS A 97 24.47 -2.68 10.87
C LYS A 97 24.60 -1.68 12.00
N ASN A 98 24.07 -0.48 11.80
CA ASN A 98 24.16 0.61 12.75
C ASN A 98 22.81 0.84 13.42
N GLU A 99 22.79 0.88 14.74
CA GLU A 99 21.60 1.28 15.51
C GLU A 99 21.34 2.77 15.28
N VAL A 100 20.08 3.13 15.05
CA VAL A 100 19.62 4.52 15.00
C VAL A 100 19.16 4.92 16.39
N PRO A 101 19.86 5.85 17.07
CA PRO A 101 19.45 6.30 18.40
C PRO A 101 18.05 6.91 18.35
N ARG A 102 17.18 6.51 19.27
CA ARG A 102 15.88 7.16 19.44
C ARG A 102 16.04 8.39 20.32
N THR A 103 16.06 9.56 19.70
CA THR A 103 16.19 10.84 20.42
C THR A 103 14.97 11.14 21.32
N GLN A 104 13.79 10.56 21.06
CA GLN A 104 12.62 10.73 21.91
C GLN A 104 11.76 9.46 21.99
N LYS A 105 11.35 9.08 23.21
CA LYS A 105 10.23 8.17 23.44
C LYS A 105 8.94 8.96 23.19
N ARG A 106 8.48 9.05 21.94
CA ARG A 106 7.17 9.66 21.66
C ARG A 106 6.10 8.78 22.29
N HIS A 107 5.41 9.30 23.29
CA HIS A 107 4.18 8.71 23.81
C HIS A 107 3.15 8.78 22.66
N ILE A 108 2.87 7.65 22.02
CA ILE A 108 1.83 7.60 20.99
C ILE A 108 0.51 7.76 21.71
N THR A 109 -0.04 8.97 21.74
CA THR A 109 -1.42 9.19 22.17
C THR A 109 -2.31 8.38 21.24
N GLN A 110 -3.26 7.63 21.80
CA GLN A 110 -4.13 6.67 21.09
C GLN A 110 -4.87 7.24 19.86
N ALA A 111 -4.91 8.57 19.71
CA ALA A 111 -5.49 9.30 18.59
C ALA A 111 -4.67 9.25 17.27
N GLU A 112 -3.37 8.94 17.31
CA GLU A 112 -2.49 8.94 16.12
C GLU A 112 -2.31 7.55 15.47
N GLN A 113 -2.93 6.50 16.01
CA GLN A 113 -2.86 5.18 15.38
C GLN A 113 -3.49 5.24 13.97
N PRO A 114 -2.87 4.65 12.93
CA PRO A 114 -3.50 4.55 11.62
C PRO A 114 -4.88 3.93 11.83
N ARG A 115 -5.92 4.62 11.33
CA ARG A 115 -7.31 4.17 11.42
C ARG A 115 -7.53 2.93 10.56
N PHE A 116 -6.87 1.82 10.90
CA PHE A 116 -7.40 0.51 10.58
C PHE A 116 -8.76 0.46 11.27
N ALA A 117 -9.82 0.30 10.48
CA ALA A 117 -11.17 0.18 10.98
C ALA A 117 -11.16 -0.91 12.07
N LYS A 118 -11.36 -0.51 13.34
CA LYS A 118 -11.46 -1.48 14.44
C LYS A 118 -12.53 -2.50 14.05
N PRO A 119 -12.29 -3.82 14.22
CA PRO A 119 -13.34 -4.81 13.98
C PRO A 119 -14.54 -4.44 14.84
N ARG A 120 -15.66 -4.13 14.17
CA ARG A 120 -16.87 -3.61 14.81
C ARG A 120 -17.40 -4.67 15.76
N ASN A 121 -17.42 -4.35 17.06
CA ASN A 121 -17.76 -5.27 18.13
C ASN A 121 -19.17 -5.88 17.92
N ARG A 122 -19.32 -7.22 18.00
CA ARG A 122 -20.58 -7.94 17.67
C ARG A 122 -21.80 -7.40 18.42
N ARG A 123 -21.61 -6.89 19.66
CA ARG A 123 -22.68 -6.28 20.47
C ARG A 123 -23.33 -5.07 19.78
N GLN A 124 -22.56 -4.27 19.05
CA GLN A 124 -23.08 -3.11 18.30
C GLN A 124 -23.77 -3.48 16.98
N GLN A 125 -23.54 -4.69 16.46
CA GLN A 125 -24.28 -5.22 15.32
C GLN A 125 -25.67 -5.70 15.75
N ARG A 126 -25.77 -6.36 16.92
CA ARG A 126 -27.03 -6.90 17.45
C ARG A 126 -28.04 -5.81 17.85
N LEU A 127 -27.58 -4.67 18.36
CA LEU A 127 -28.46 -3.55 18.75
C LEU A 127 -29.17 -2.89 17.56
N ARG A 128 -28.57 -2.90 16.35
CA ARG A 128 -29.24 -2.37 15.13
C ARG A 128 -30.33 -3.30 14.60
N LEU A 129 -30.20 -4.62 14.78
CA LEU A 129 -31.25 -5.56 14.40
C LEU A 129 -32.50 -5.37 15.26
N LEU A 130 -32.33 -5.14 16.57
CA LEU A 130 -33.45 -4.93 17.49
C LEU A 130 -34.12 -3.56 17.32
N SER A 131 -33.38 -2.51 16.93
CA SER A 131 -33.97 -1.19 16.65
C SER A 131 -34.75 -1.18 15.32
N GLY A 132 -34.30 -1.93 14.31
CA GLY A 132 -35.03 -2.06 13.04
C GLY A 132 -36.38 -2.78 13.19
N ILE A 133 -36.45 -3.77 14.07
CA ILE A 133 -37.70 -4.54 14.32
C ILE A 133 -38.75 -3.68 15.05
N ARG A 134 -38.36 -2.76 15.95
CA ARG A 134 -39.32 -1.86 16.62
C ARG A 134 -39.93 -0.83 15.67
N SER A 135 -39.17 -0.32 14.69
CA SER A 135 -39.69 0.67 13.72
C SER A 135 -40.68 0.06 12.73
N HIS A 136 -40.51 -1.20 12.33
CA HIS A 136 -41.44 -1.87 11.41
C HIS A 136 -42.82 -2.12 12.04
N PHE A 137 -42.87 -2.47 13.32
CA PHE A 137 -44.14 -2.69 14.03
C PHE A 137 -44.94 -1.40 14.30
N ILE A 138 -44.26 -0.27 14.52
CA ILE A 138 -44.93 1.03 14.70
C ILE A 138 -45.56 1.51 13.39
N HIS A 139 -44.90 1.26 12.26
CA HIS A 139 -45.44 1.64 10.94
C HIS A 139 -46.66 0.79 10.55
N LEU A 140 -46.62 -0.52 10.81
CA LEU A 140 -47.74 -1.43 10.54
C LEU A 140 -49.00 -1.15 11.38
N ARG A 141 -48.85 -0.72 12.64
CA ARG A 141 -50.00 -0.31 13.47
C ARG A 141 -50.63 1.00 12.97
N ARG A 142 -49.85 1.93 12.44
CA ARG A 142 -50.36 3.20 11.90
C ARG A 142 -51.13 2.99 10.59
N GLN A 143 -50.67 2.08 9.71
CA GLN A 143 -51.36 1.78 8.45
C GLN A 143 -52.71 1.06 8.67
N ARG A 144 -52.83 0.18 9.67
CA ARG A 144 -54.13 -0.43 10.03
C ARG A 144 -55.13 0.56 10.64
N ALA A 145 -54.67 1.56 11.40
CA ALA A 145 -55.56 2.56 11.99
C ALA A 145 -56.17 3.49 10.94
N LEU A 146 -55.40 3.86 9.90
CA LEU A 146 -55.89 4.72 8.82
C LEU A 146 -56.87 3.99 7.89
N ALA A 147 -56.68 2.69 7.63
CA ALA A 147 -57.60 1.90 6.82
C ALA A 147 -58.99 1.66 7.45
N HIS A 148 -59.12 1.80 8.79
CA HIS A 148 -60.40 1.71 9.48
C HIS A 148 -61.14 3.06 9.64
N ALA A 149 -60.42 4.18 9.54
CA ALA A 149 -61.01 5.52 9.67
C ALA A 149 -61.72 6.00 8.39
N ASP A 150 -61.31 5.50 7.22
CA ASP A 150 -61.82 5.94 5.91
C ASP A 150 -63.20 5.32 5.52
N LYS A 151 -63.63 4.25 6.20
CA LYS A 151 -64.89 3.56 5.88
C LYS A 151 -66.15 4.14 6.55
N ARG A 152 -66.06 5.27 7.25
CA ARG A 152 -67.20 5.86 8.00
C ARG A 152 -67.62 7.27 7.54
N THR A 153 -67.01 7.81 6.48
CA THR A 153 -67.20 9.22 6.07
C THR A 153 -67.26 9.45 4.55
N ALA A 154 -67.89 8.54 3.80
CA ALA A 154 -68.24 8.79 2.41
C ALA A 154 -69.76 9.02 2.26
N PRO A 155 -70.23 10.23 1.92
CA PRO A 155 -71.62 10.46 1.52
C PRO A 155 -71.88 9.95 0.09
N ASN A 156 -73.06 9.36 -0.13
CA ASN A 156 -73.55 8.84 -1.41
C ASN A 156 -73.49 9.90 -2.53
N PRO A 157 -72.85 9.62 -3.69
CA PRO A 157 -73.07 10.41 -4.88
C PRO A 157 -74.22 9.84 -5.73
N VAL A 158 -75.16 10.72 -6.01
CA VAL A 158 -76.26 10.62 -6.97
C VAL A 158 -75.70 10.41 -8.38
N TRP A 159 -76.20 9.42 -9.11
CA TRP A 159 -75.83 9.13 -10.49
C TRP A 159 -76.60 10.02 -11.46
N PHE A 160 -75.89 10.87 -12.21
CA PHE A 160 -76.36 11.49 -13.44
C PHE A 160 -75.65 10.83 -14.62
N GLY A 161 -76.41 10.30 -15.58
CA GLY A 161 -75.89 9.75 -16.83
C GLY A 161 -75.69 10.81 -17.90
N SER A 162 -74.66 10.65 -18.73
CA SER A 162 -74.64 11.10 -20.12
C SER A 162 -73.56 10.34 -20.90
N LEU A 163 -73.97 9.83 -22.06
CA LEU A 163 -73.23 9.06 -23.06
C LEU A 163 -72.12 9.85 -23.74
N SER A 164 -71.09 9.13 -24.19
CA SER A 164 -70.43 9.16 -25.53
C SER A 164 -68.92 8.96 -25.36
N ASP A 165 -68.15 8.36 -26.26
CA ASP A 165 -68.33 7.44 -27.38
C ASP A 165 -66.88 7.12 -27.84
N ALA A 166 -66.72 5.98 -28.51
CA ALA A 166 -65.75 5.74 -29.58
C ALA A 166 -64.24 5.55 -29.29
N ARG A 167 -63.82 4.33 -29.70
CA ARG A 167 -62.60 3.97 -30.48
C ARG A 167 -61.26 4.07 -29.74
N ARG A 168 -60.41 3.04 -29.70
CA ARG A 168 -60.01 2.06 -30.72
C ARG A 168 -59.43 0.82 -30.03
#